data_AF-A0A1E8PUJ9-F1
#
_entry.id   AF-A0A1E8PUJ9-F1
#
_cell.length_a   1.000
_cell.length_b   1.000
_cell.length_c   1.000
_cell.angle_alpha   90.00
_cell.angle_beta   90.00
_cell.angle_gamma   90.00
#
_symmetry.space_group_name_H-M   'P 1'
#
loop_
_entity.id
_entity.type
_entity.pdbx_description
1 polymer ?
#
loop_
_entity_poly.entity_id
_entity_poly.type
_entity_poly.pdbx_seq_one_letter_code
_entity_poly.pdbx_strand_id
1 'polypeptide(L)'
;MDQHKLRSHVFDKTGIKIDVDDPIFALVALNEAVLAETVERQLALLDAATQALAAQARAAGGLPPLPAAAMAQPTAELELPLSAPVSAPSPAGPAGFTPREWRLLGAAAIVSLACALLVLGGAALLYKP
;
A
#
# COMPACT_ATOMS: atom_id res chain seq x y z
N MET A 1 6.42 -16.44 14.27
CA MET A 1 6.73 -16.07 15.67
C MET A 1 7.43 -17.24 16.35
N ASP A 2 8.30 -16.99 17.33
CA ASP A 2 9.10 -18.02 18.02
C ASP A 2 8.23 -18.90 18.96
N GLN A 3 8.46 -20.21 19.02
CA GLN A 3 7.59 -21.17 19.75
C GLN A 3 7.53 -20.87 21.25
N HIS A 4 8.66 -20.46 21.85
CA HIS A 4 8.70 -20.06 23.26
C HIS A 4 7.83 -18.83 23.54
N LYS A 5 7.75 -17.90 22.58
CA LYS A 5 6.95 -16.67 22.70
C LYS A 5 5.45 -16.97 22.62
N LEU A 6 5.05 -17.92 21.78
CA LEU A 6 3.67 -18.42 21.71
C LEU A 6 3.26 -19.11 23.02
N ARG A 7 4.13 -19.94 23.58
CA ARG A 7 3.84 -20.66 24.85
C ARG A 7 3.62 -19.68 26.00
N SER A 8 4.48 -18.67 26.13
CA SER A 8 4.29 -17.59 27.12
C SER A 8 3.00 -16.82 26.88
N HIS A 9 2.71 -16.45 25.63
CA HIS A 9 1.49 -15.69 25.30
C HIS A 9 0.21 -16.47 25.61
N VAL A 10 0.16 -17.78 25.36
CA VAL A 10 -0.99 -18.60 25.72
C VAL A 10 -1.08 -18.78 27.24
N PHE A 11 0.04 -19.00 27.93
CA PHE A 11 0.07 -19.07 29.39
C PHE A 11 -0.41 -17.76 30.03
N ASP A 12 0.05 -16.59 29.56
CA ASP A 12 -0.32 -15.29 30.11
C ASP A 12 -1.82 -14.99 29.93
N LYS A 13 -2.41 -15.44 28.81
CA LYS A 13 -3.84 -15.20 28.51
C LYS A 13 -4.79 -16.21 29.14
N THR A 14 -4.36 -17.46 29.30
CA THR A 14 -5.26 -18.56 29.71
C THR A 14 -4.90 -19.14 31.08
N GLY A 15 -3.70 -18.88 31.59
CA GLY A 15 -3.15 -19.51 32.79
C GLY A 15 -2.73 -20.96 32.61
N ILE A 16 -2.89 -21.52 31.40
CA ILE A 16 -2.68 -22.94 31.12
C ILE A 16 -1.23 -23.14 30.67
N LYS A 17 -0.51 -24.05 31.34
CA LYS A 17 0.80 -24.53 30.89
C LYS A 17 0.59 -25.57 29.80
N ILE A 18 0.96 -25.22 28.59
CA ILE A 18 0.78 -26.05 27.41
C ILE A 18 2.16 -26.54 26.95
N ASP A 19 2.29 -27.84 26.73
CA ASP A 19 3.51 -28.44 26.19
C ASP A 19 3.56 -28.37 24.66
N VAL A 20 4.74 -28.56 24.08
CA VAL A 20 4.92 -28.43 22.62
C VAL A 20 4.15 -29.51 21.85
N ASP A 21 3.98 -30.69 22.45
CA ASP A 21 3.24 -31.81 21.87
C ASP A 21 1.73 -31.74 22.12
N ASP A 22 1.24 -30.68 22.79
CA ASP A 22 -0.18 -30.52 23.09
C ASP A 22 -0.96 -30.14 21.81
N PRO A 23 -2.08 -30.82 21.49
CA PRO A 23 -2.92 -30.46 20.35
C PRO A 23 -3.39 -29.00 20.36
N ILE A 24 -3.57 -28.39 21.53
CA ILE A 24 -3.95 -26.97 21.65
C ILE A 24 -2.80 -26.07 21.17
N PHE A 25 -1.55 -26.40 21.51
CA PHE A 25 -0.38 -25.65 21.04
C PHE A 25 -0.22 -25.74 19.52
N ALA A 26 -0.41 -26.94 18.95
CA ALA A 26 -0.36 -27.16 17.52
C ALA A 26 -1.42 -26.32 16.77
N LEU A 27 -2.65 -26.25 17.27
CA LEU A 27 -3.71 -25.43 16.69
C LEU A 27 -3.40 -23.93 16.75
N VAL A 28 -2.90 -23.45 17.89
CA VAL A 28 -2.51 -22.04 18.03
C VAL A 28 -1.34 -21.71 17.11
N ALA A 29 -0.32 -22.56 17.06
CA ALA A 29 0.83 -22.37 16.17
C ALA A 29 0.43 -22.38 14.69
N LEU A 30 -0.48 -23.27 14.30
CA LEU A 30 -1.01 -23.33 12.94
C LEU A 30 -1.81 -22.06 12.60
N ASN A 31 -2.72 -21.63 13.48
CA ASN A 31 -3.48 -20.39 13.27
C ASN A 31 -2.54 -19.19 13.10
N GLU A 32 -1.51 -19.09 13.92
CA GLU A 32 -0.53 -18.00 13.86
C GLU A 32 0.31 -18.05 12.58
N ALA A 33 0.69 -19.23 12.10
CA ALA A 33 1.39 -19.39 10.83
C ALA A 33 0.51 -18.97 9.64
N VAL A 34 -0.76 -19.41 9.61
CA VAL A 34 -1.71 -19.05 8.57
C VAL A 34 -2.04 -17.55 8.60
N LEU A 35 -2.21 -16.96 9.79
CA LEU A 35 -2.43 -15.53 9.95
C LEU A 35 -1.22 -14.73 9.44
N ALA A 36 0.00 -15.14 9.78
CA ALA A 36 1.20 -14.47 9.29
C ALA A 36 1.28 -14.52 7.74
N GLU A 37 1.06 -15.70 7.16
CA GLU A 37 1.10 -15.88 5.70
C GLU A 37 0.01 -15.08 4.98
N THR A 38 -1.21 -15.07 5.52
CA THR A 38 -2.32 -14.32 4.91
C THR A 38 -2.11 -12.82 4.99
N VAL A 39 -1.61 -12.30 6.12
CA VAL A 39 -1.25 -10.89 6.25
C VAL A 39 -0.13 -10.52 5.29
N GLU A 40 0.90 -11.35 5.14
CA GLU A 40 2.00 -11.10 4.21
C GLU A 40 1.51 -11.03 2.75
N ARG A 41 0.64 -11.95 2.34
CA ARG A 41 0.00 -11.92 1.01
C ARG A 41 -0.85 -10.66 0.82
N GLN A 42 -1.62 -10.26 1.83
CA GLN A 42 -2.43 -9.04 1.77
C GLN A 42 -1.57 -7.79 1.68
N LEU A 43 -0.48 -7.72 2.45
CA LEU A 43 0.45 -6.60 2.42
C LEU A 43 1.08 -6.46 1.03
N ALA A 44 1.53 -7.56 0.44
CA ALA A 44 2.08 -7.57 -0.92
C ALA A 44 1.07 -7.08 -1.97
N LEU A 45 -0.21 -7.47 -1.85
CA LEU A 45 -1.27 -6.98 -2.73
C LEU A 45 -1.54 -5.48 -2.53
N LEU A 46 -1.56 -5.01 -1.29
CA LEU A 46 -1.73 -3.60 -0.96
C LEU A 46 -0.56 -2.76 -1.45
N ASP A 47 0.67 -3.23 -1.31
CA ASP A 47 1.87 -2.54 -1.82
C ASP A 47 1.82 -2.42 -3.34
N ALA A 48 1.45 -3.49 -4.06
CA ALA A 48 1.28 -3.45 -5.51
C ALA A 48 0.19 -2.45 -5.93
N ALA A 49 -0.96 -2.46 -5.24
CA ALA A 49 -2.05 -1.53 -5.49
C ALA A 49 -1.64 -0.07 -5.20
N THR A 50 -0.90 0.15 -4.11
CA THR A 50 -0.41 1.47 -3.71
C THR A 50 0.63 1.99 -4.70
N GLN A 51 1.53 1.14 -5.20
CA GLN A 51 2.48 1.50 -6.26
C GLN A 51 1.76 1.86 -7.56
N ALA A 52 0.73 1.10 -7.96
CA ALA A 52 -0.09 1.40 -9.14
C ALA A 52 -0.84 2.73 -8.98
N LEU A 53 -1.40 2.99 -7.79
CA LEU A 53 -2.07 4.25 -7.47
C LEU A 53 -1.07 5.42 -7.48
N ALA A 54 0.12 5.25 -6.92
CA ALA A 54 1.18 6.26 -6.94
C ALA A 54 1.66 6.56 -8.36
N ALA A 55 1.74 5.56 -9.24
CA ALA A 55 2.03 5.76 -10.66
C ALA A 55 0.92 6.56 -11.37
N GLN A 56 -0.35 6.25 -11.09
CA GLN A 56 -1.49 7.00 -11.63
C GLN A 56 -1.53 8.45 -11.11
N ALA A 57 -1.25 8.67 -9.82
CA ALA A 57 -1.20 10.00 -9.23
C ALA A 57 -0.06 10.85 -9.82
N ARG A 58 1.10 10.25 -10.11
CA ARG A 58 2.19 10.91 -10.87
C ARG A 58 1.77 11.22 -12.30
N ALA A 59 1.14 10.29 -13.00
CA ALA A 59 0.65 10.50 -14.37
C ALA A 59 -0.42 11.61 -14.43
N ALA A 60 -1.23 11.75 -13.39
CA ALA A 60 -2.22 12.83 -13.24
C ALA A 60 -1.60 14.17 -12.73
N GLY A 61 -0.28 14.22 -12.51
CA GLY A 61 0.43 15.43 -12.06
C GLY A 61 0.27 15.77 -10.57
N GLY A 62 -0.31 14.86 -9.77
CA GLY A 62 -0.57 15.08 -8.34
C GLY A 62 0.59 14.77 -7.40
N LEU A 63 1.67 14.15 -7.90
CA LEU A 63 2.88 13.82 -7.12
C LEU A 63 4.15 14.25 -7.87
N PRO A 64 5.17 14.81 -7.19
CA PRO A 64 6.45 15.15 -7.82
C PRO A 64 7.19 13.89 -8.33
N PRO A 65 7.95 14.00 -9.43
CA PRO A 65 8.77 12.90 -9.94
C PRO A 65 9.85 12.53 -8.92
N LEU A 66 10.07 11.22 -8.71
CA LEU A 66 11.15 10.73 -7.87
C LEU A 66 12.50 11.13 -8.53
N PRO A 67 13.45 11.75 -7.80
CA PRO A 67 14.74 12.09 -8.39
C PRO A 67 15.50 10.82 -8.78
N ALA A 68 15.85 10.72 -10.06
CA ALA A 68 16.65 9.66 -10.68
C ALA A 68 18.14 9.78 -10.31
N ALA A 69 18.46 9.83 -9.01
CA ALA A 69 19.81 10.05 -8.51
C ALA A 69 20.22 8.95 -7.51
N ALA A 70 20.28 7.69 -7.96
CA ALA A 70 20.96 6.64 -7.22
C ALA A 70 21.49 5.48 -8.08
N MET A 71 21.64 5.65 -9.40
CA MET A 71 22.42 4.73 -10.24
C MET A 71 23.21 5.52 -11.27
N ALA A 72 24.35 6.07 -10.85
CA ALA A 72 25.37 6.59 -11.74
C ALA A 72 26.05 5.42 -12.47
N GLN A 73 25.84 5.37 -13.80
CA GLN A 73 26.73 5.12 -14.96
C GLN A 73 28.18 4.57 -14.73
N PRO A 74 28.87 3.95 -15.74
CA PRO A 74 28.73 4.20 -17.20
C PRO A 74 28.95 3.00 -18.16
N THR A 75 28.41 3.08 -19.38
CA THR A 75 29.11 2.61 -20.62
C THR A 75 28.46 3.15 -21.89
N ALA A 76 29.27 3.89 -22.66
CA ALA A 76 29.36 4.03 -24.14
C ALA A 76 28.05 4.21 -24.94
N GLU A 77 27.78 5.41 -25.46
CA GLU A 77 28.20 5.88 -26.80
C GLU A 77 27.62 5.06 -27.97
N LEU A 78 26.57 5.59 -28.60
CA LEU A 78 26.51 5.71 -30.07
C LEU A 78 25.45 6.74 -30.49
N GLU A 79 25.79 7.45 -31.55
CA GLU A 79 25.34 8.78 -31.97
C GLU A 79 23.98 8.83 -32.70
N LEU A 80 23.17 9.87 -32.42
CA LEU A 80 22.43 10.84 -33.28
C LEU A 80 21.95 10.47 -34.73
N PRO A 81 20.98 11.17 -35.39
CA PRO A 81 20.38 12.51 -35.10
C PRO A 81 18.87 12.74 -35.39
N LEU A 82 18.36 13.89 -34.88
CA LEU A 82 17.39 14.86 -35.43
C LEU A 82 15.90 14.51 -35.75
N SER A 83 15.03 15.29 -35.09
CA SER A 83 13.89 16.06 -35.63
C SER A 83 12.51 15.41 -35.85
N ALA A 84 11.53 15.76 -34.99
CA ALA A 84 10.28 16.50 -35.32
C ALA A 84 9.27 16.49 -34.14
N PRO A 85 8.22 17.34 -34.15
CA PRO A 85 8.16 18.66 -33.53
C PRO A 85 7.50 18.67 -32.13
N VAL A 86 7.97 19.60 -31.30
CA VAL A 86 7.30 20.03 -30.06
C VAL A 86 5.92 20.57 -30.41
N SER A 87 4.88 19.84 -30.01
CA SER A 87 3.51 20.35 -30.05
C SER A 87 3.39 21.49 -29.04
N ALA A 88 3.12 22.69 -29.53
CA ALA A 88 2.82 23.86 -28.70
C ALA A 88 1.58 23.57 -27.83
N PRO A 89 1.54 24.01 -26.56
CA PRO A 89 0.32 23.95 -25.77
C PRO A 89 -0.68 24.97 -26.33
N SER A 90 -1.80 24.48 -26.85
CA SER A 90 -2.96 25.33 -27.21
C SER A 90 -3.48 26.08 -25.97
N PRO A 91 -3.95 27.32 -26.13
CA PRO A 91 -4.41 28.13 -25.01
C PRO A 91 -5.69 27.54 -24.41
N ALA A 92 -5.67 27.39 -23.10
CA ALA A 92 -6.79 26.94 -22.28
C ALA A 92 -7.99 27.91 -22.42
N GLY A 93 -9.04 27.45 -23.11
CA GLY A 93 -10.40 27.94 -22.89
C GLY A 93 -11.02 27.28 -21.65
N PRO A 94 -12.16 27.77 -21.12
CA PRO A 94 -12.78 27.21 -19.92
C PRO A 94 -13.38 25.85 -20.27
N ALA A 95 -12.56 24.81 -20.21
CA ALA A 95 -12.98 23.44 -20.40
C ALA A 95 -13.75 23.02 -19.14
N GLY A 96 -15.07 22.90 -19.27
CA GLY A 96 -15.87 22.20 -18.26
C GLY A 96 -15.33 20.78 -18.05
N PHE A 97 -15.48 20.27 -16.82
CA PHE A 97 -14.94 18.98 -16.43
C PHE A 97 -15.32 17.87 -17.40
N THR A 98 -14.34 17.12 -17.88
CA THR A 98 -14.60 15.99 -18.76
C THR A 98 -15.29 14.84 -17.99
N PRO A 99 -16.06 13.96 -18.64
CA PRO A 99 -16.69 12.81 -17.98
C PRO A 99 -15.69 11.90 -17.24
N ARG A 100 -14.45 11.86 -17.74
CA ARG A 100 -13.35 11.14 -17.09
C ARG A 100 -12.93 11.81 -15.79
N GLU A 101 -12.82 13.14 -15.76
CA GLU A 101 -12.53 13.90 -14.54
C GLU A 101 -13.63 13.73 -13.50
N TRP A 102 -14.90 13.71 -13.90
CA TRP A 102 -16.01 13.40 -12.98
C TRP A 102 -15.88 12.01 -12.34
N ARG A 103 -15.48 11.00 -13.12
CA ARG A 103 -15.23 9.65 -12.59
C ARG A 103 -14.03 9.64 -11.64
N LEU A 104 -12.97 10.37 -11.95
CA LEU A 104 -11.78 10.48 -11.10
C LEU A 104 -12.09 11.24 -9.80
N LEU A 105 -12.86 12.32 -9.86
CA LEU A 105 -13.32 13.07 -8.69
C LEU A 105 -14.24 12.22 -7.82
N GLY A 106 -15.17 11.46 -8.42
CA GLY A 106 -16.01 10.52 -7.70
C GLY A 106 -15.20 9.44 -6.98
N ALA A 107 -14.21 8.85 -7.67
CA ALA A 107 -13.32 7.87 -7.06
C ALA A 107 -12.48 8.47 -5.93
N ALA A 108 -11.90 9.66 -6.13
CA ALA A 108 -11.14 10.36 -5.11
C ALA A 108 -11.99 10.71 -3.88
N ALA A 109 -13.24 11.14 -4.08
CA ALA A 109 -14.17 11.44 -3.01
C ALA A 109 -14.46 10.19 -2.16
N ILE A 110 -14.74 9.05 -2.81
CA ILE A 110 -14.99 7.77 -2.12
C ILE A 110 -13.76 7.33 -1.33
N VAL A 111 -12.57 7.39 -1.93
CA VAL A 111 -11.33 7.02 -1.24
C VAL A 111 -11.07 7.94 -0.04
N SER A 112 -11.29 9.24 -0.18
CA SER A 112 -11.12 10.19 0.94
C SER A 112 -12.08 9.89 2.09
N LEU A 113 -13.34 9.56 1.77
CA LEU A 113 -14.38 9.23 2.75
C LEU A 113 -14.03 7.93 3.48
N ALA A 114 -13.60 6.91 2.73
CA ALA A 114 -13.17 5.63 3.30
C ALA A 114 -11.95 5.81 4.23
N CYS A 115 -10.96 6.62 3.84
CA CYS A 115 -9.80 6.94 4.67
C CYS A 115 -10.21 7.68 5.95
N ALA A 116 -11.09 8.68 5.84
CA ALA A 116 -11.60 9.41 7.00
C ALA A 116 -12.34 8.48 7.98
N LEU A 117 -13.19 7.58 7.47
CA LEU A 117 -13.90 6.60 8.29
C LEU A 117 -12.96 5.60 8.97
N LEU A 118 -11.93 5.13 8.28
CA LEU A 118 -10.92 4.25 8.87
C LEU A 118 -10.13 4.93 9.98
N VAL A 119 -9.69 6.18 9.77
CA VAL A 119 -8.97 6.95 10.79
C VAL A 119 -9.87 7.22 11.99
N LEU A 120 -11.11 7.67 11.77
CA LEU A 120 -12.04 7.97 12.85
C LEU A 120 -12.46 6.69 13.62
N GLY A 121 -12.69 5.59 12.90
CA GLY A 121 -13.00 4.29 13.49
C GLY A 121 -11.82 3.68 14.26
N GLY A 122 -10.60 3.78 13.71
CA GLY A 122 -9.38 3.36 14.39
C GLY A 122 -9.12 4.18 15.66
N ALA A 123 -9.29 5.50 15.58
CA ALA A 123 -9.22 6.37 16.76
C ALA A 123 -10.26 5.95 17.81
N ALA A 124 -11.52 5.71 17.44
CA ALA A 124 -12.57 5.29 18.37
C ALA A 124 -12.31 3.91 19.01
N LEU A 125 -11.65 2.97 18.32
CA LEU A 125 -11.30 1.66 18.86
C LEU A 125 -10.12 1.71 19.83
N LEU A 126 -9.16 2.62 19.61
CA LEU A 126 -7.99 2.84 20.47
C LEU A 126 -8.31 3.76 21.67
N TYR A 127 -9.22 4.72 21.48
CA TYR A 127 -9.77 5.57 22.54
C TYR A 127 -10.95 4.89 23.21
N LYS A 128 -10.67 3.78 23.91
CA LYS A 128 -11.60 3.21 24.88
C LYS A 128 -11.17 3.74 26.26
N PRO A 129 -12.05 4.39 27.04
CA PRO A 129 -11.70 4.89 28.37
C PRO A 129 -11.33 3.76 29.34
#